data_AF-A0A9R0DGF9-F1
#
_entry.id   AF-A0A9R0DGF9-F1
#
_cell.length_a   1.000
_cell.length_b   1.000
_cell.length_c   1.000
_cell.angle_alpha   90.00
_cell.angle_beta   90.00
_cell.angle_gamma   90.00
#
_symmetry.space_group_name_H-M   'P 1'
#
loop_
_entity.id
_entity.type
_entity.pdbx_description
1 polymer ?
#
loop_
_entity_poly.entity_id
_entity_poly.type
_entity_poly.pdbx_seq_one_letter_code
_entity_poly.pdbx_strand_id
1 'polypeptide(L)'
;MEYKMNISMDFNKIMADRGNPENLPPLNIFTSIYLYNHRYIPLPRGWFNDCVDTVVLYFSQRNKDRSDKIMLKFYEIYENARFKNTPIEVINVPLDDNQRDMCTSYDHQANWYTLMYGDPLILYLKYLYDITRVPHLVVLRTDGSIVSTDGIADLDTHGANAIGAWMSIDAAAIKCNQLRKISRMHSNNWMYLTECGGKDEKAVYFRKFSVAPALHPVMTSLGRSIQKLRSNWRSMILGNSS
;
A
#
# COMPACT_ATOMS: atom_id res chain seq x y z
N MET A 1 26.90 -10.70 -7.04
CA MET A 1 25.82 -10.72 -8.05
C MET A 1 25.81 -9.36 -8.71
N GLU A 2 26.25 -9.32 -9.96
CA GLU A 2 26.39 -8.12 -10.76
C GLU A 2 24.98 -7.76 -11.30
N TYR A 3 24.45 -6.59 -10.90
CA TYR A 3 23.17 -6.10 -11.42
C TYR A 3 23.39 -5.72 -12.89
N LYS A 4 23.05 -6.63 -13.81
CA LYS A 4 23.01 -6.31 -15.24
C LYS A 4 21.90 -5.30 -15.49
N MET A 5 22.31 -4.06 -15.67
CA MET A 5 21.51 -2.92 -16.08
C MET A 5 21.07 -3.16 -17.54
N ASN A 6 19.96 -3.88 -17.73
CA ASN A 6 19.34 -4.05 -19.05
C ASN A 6 18.60 -2.75 -19.41
N ILE A 7 19.35 -1.84 -20.00
CA ILE A 7 18.89 -0.58 -20.58
C ILE A 7 18.03 -0.90 -21.80
N SER A 8 16.70 -0.93 -21.61
CA SER A 8 15.70 -0.82 -22.68
C SER A 8 14.90 0.49 -22.58
N MET A 9 15.47 1.49 -21.92
CA MET A 9 15.09 2.89 -22.07
C MET A 9 16.38 3.62 -22.37
N ASP A 10 16.46 4.30 -23.51
CA ASP A 10 17.60 5.16 -23.80
C ASP A 10 17.53 6.38 -22.87
N PHE A 11 18.00 6.17 -21.64
CA PHE A 11 17.99 7.13 -20.55
C PHE A 11 18.72 8.42 -20.96
N ASN A 12 19.71 8.30 -21.84
CA ASN A 12 20.42 9.43 -22.41
C ASN A 12 19.53 10.27 -23.33
N LYS A 13 18.63 9.64 -24.10
CA LYS A 13 17.63 10.33 -24.93
C LYS A 13 16.56 11.04 -24.08
N ILE A 14 16.06 10.37 -23.04
CA ILE A 14 15.12 10.95 -22.08
C ILE A 14 15.72 12.17 -21.36
N MET A 15 16.99 12.05 -20.96
CA MET A 15 17.73 13.17 -20.40
C MET A 15 18.09 14.22 -21.47
N ALA A 16 18.21 13.89 -22.75
CA ALA A 16 18.48 14.90 -23.79
C ALA A 16 17.24 15.79 -24.05
N ASP A 17 16.04 15.24 -23.94
CA ASP A 17 14.76 15.94 -24.14
C ASP A 17 14.28 16.72 -22.88
N ARG A 18 15.18 16.95 -21.91
CA ARG A 18 15.04 17.66 -20.61
C ARG A 18 14.37 19.06 -20.62
N GLY A 19 14.03 19.59 -21.79
CA GLY A 19 13.39 20.90 -21.95
C GLY A 19 12.00 20.86 -22.59
N ASN A 20 11.53 19.67 -23.00
CA ASN A 20 10.26 19.55 -23.71
C ASN A 20 9.51 18.27 -23.29
N PRO A 21 8.64 18.35 -22.26
CA PRO A 21 7.91 17.19 -21.75
C PRO A 21 6.97 16.53 -22.77
N GLU A 22 6.62 17.22 -23.87
CA GLU A 22 5.82 16.67 -24.97
C GLU A 22 6.61 15.68 -25.85
N ASN A 23 7.94 15.69 -25.79
CA ASN A 23 8.82 14.80 -26.54
C ASN A 23 9.10 13.48 -25.83
N LEU A 24 8.71 13.34 -24.57
CA LEU A 24 8.82 12.08 -23.87
C LEU A 24 7.84 11.10 -24.53
N PRO A 25 8.29 9.92 -25.01
CA PRO A 25 7.38 8.94 -25.57
C PRO A 25 6.29 8.64 -24.54
N PRO A 26 5.04 8.33 -24.93
CA PRO A 26 4.00 7.90 -24.01
C PRO A 26 4.46 6.59 -23.35
N LEU A 27 5.20 6.75 -22.26
CA LEU A 27 5.74 5.68 -21.46
C LEU A 27 4.55 5.15 -20.68
N ASN A 28 4.01 4.01 -21.11
CA ASN A 28 3.27 3.18 -20.18
C ASN A 28 4.29 2.65 -19.17
N ILE A 29 4.59 3.48 -18.16
CA ILE A 29 5.57 3.21 -17.11
C ILE A 29 5.34 1.82 -16.50
N PHE A 30 4.09 1.39 -16.40
CA PHE A 30 3.68 0.12 -15.79
C PHE A 30 4.05 -1.13 -16.60
N THR A 31 4.36 -0.99 -17.89
CA THR A 31 4.85 -2.13 -18.70
C THR A 31 6.35 -2.38 -18.55
N SER A 32 7.11 -1.36 -18.13
CA SER A 32 8.58 -1.39 -18.12
C SER A 32 9.21 -1.38 -16.73
N ILE A 33 8.39 -1.23 -15.67
CA ILE A 33 8.86 -1.21 -14.29
C ILE A 33 9.26 -2.61 -13.80
N TYR A 34 10.39 -2.68 -13.08
CA TYR A 34 10.73 -3.79 -12.20
C TYR A 34 10.37 -3.42 -10.75
N LEU A 35 9.29 -4.03 -10.25
CA LEU A 35 8.86 -3.86 -8.87
C LEU A 35 9.43 -4.96 -7.98
N TYR A 36 9.68 -4.61 -6.72
CA TYR A 36 10.16 -5.52 -5.69
C TYR A 36 9.22 -5.49 -4.49
N ASN A 37 9.07 -6.64 -3.85
CA ASN A 37 8.35 -6.74 -2.59
C ASN A 37 9.29 -6.56 -1.38
N HIS A 38 8.73 -6.61 -0.17
CA HIS A 38 9.48 -6.54 1.10
C HIS A 38 10.51 -7.67 1.34
N ARG A 39 10.53 -8.70 0.47
CA ARG A 39 11.60 -9.72 0.45
C ARG A 39 12.66 -9.42 -0.62
N TYR A 40 12.57 -8.26 -1.26
CA TYR A 40 13.39 -7.85 -2.39
C TYR A 40 13.36 -8.86 -3.54
N ILE A 41 12.22 -9.54 -3.71
CA ILE A 41 11.97 -10.46 -4.83
C ILE A 41 11.29 -9.64 -5.95
N PRO A 42 11.82 -9.67 -7.19
CA PRO A 42 11.20 -8.97 -8.31
C PRO A 42 9.86 -9.61 -8.68
N LEU A 43 8.87 -8.77 -8.98
CA LEU A 43 7.57 -9.22 -9.48
C LEU A 43 7.64 -9.52 -10.99
N PRO A 44 6.82 -10.47 -11.50
CA PRO A 44 6.62 -10.62 -12.93
C PRO A 44 6.09 -9.32 -13.57
N ARG A 45 6.53 -9.02 -14.80
CA ARG A 45 6.05 -7.84 -15.53
C ARG A 45 4.54 -7.89 -15.74
N GLY A 46 3.88 -6.74 -15.59
CA GLY A 46 2.44 -6.60 -15.76
C GLY A 46 1.59 -7.36 -14.74
N TRP A 47 2.20 -7.92 -13.68
CA TRP A 47 1.50 -8.78 -12.72
C TRP A 47 0.27 -8.11 -12.06
N PHE A 48 0.32 -6.79 -11.85
CA PHE A 48 -0.76 -6.04 -11.21
C PHE A 48 -1.73 -5.36 -12.20
N ASN A 49 -1.47 -5.40 -13.51
CA ASN A 49 -2.21 -4.60 -14.50
C ASN A 49 -3.71 -4.95 -14.54
N ASP A 50 -4.08 -6.23 -14.40
CA ASP A 50 -5.50 -6.66 -14.48
C ASP A 50 -6.30 -6.36 -13.20
N CYS A 51 -5.63 -5.87 -12.17
CA CYS A 51 -6.16 -5.86 -10.80
C CYS A 51 -6.12 -4.47 -10.17
N VAL A 52 -5.58 -3.49 -10.89
CA VAL A 52 -5.33 -2.15 -10.40
C VAL A 52 -6.04 -1.18 -11.33
N ASP A 53 -6.80 -0.27 -10.74
CA ASP A 53 -7.41 0.90 -11.37
C ASP A 53 -6.50 2.12 -11.21
N THR A 54 -5.98 2.27 -9.99
CA THR A 54 -5.29 3.46 -9.54
C THR A 54 -3.95 3.07 -8.93
N VAL A 55 -2.89 3.77 -9.36
CA VAL A 55 -1.55 3.63 -8.83
C VAL A 55 -1.15 4.91 -8.12
N VAL A 56 -0.65 4.79 -6.90
CA VAL A 56 -0.08 5.90 -6.15
C VAL A 56 1.44 5.76 -6.14
N LEU A 57 2.14 6.73 -6.74
CA LEU A 57 3.57 6.87 -6.60
C LEU A 57 3.88 7.58 -5.29
N TYR A 58 4.57 6.89 -4.39
CA TYR A 58 5.01 7.44 -3.12
C TYR A 58 6.49 7.79 -3.17
N PHE A 59 6.80 9.07 -3.28
CA PHE A 59 8.17 9.58 -3.18
C PHE A 59 8.58 9.68 -1.73
N SER A 60 9.50 8.80 -1.32
CA SER A 60 9.88 8.61 0.08
C SER A 60 11.35 8.88 0.33
N GLN A 61 11.68 9.18 1.59
CA GLN A 61 13.03 9.17 2.13
C GLN A 61 12.98 8.74 3.59
N ARG A 62 14.07 8.14 4.08
CA ARG A 62 14.22 7.71 5.45
C ARG A 62 14.02 8.86 6.42
N ASN A 63 13.25 8.61 7.47
CA ASN A 63 12.96 9.57 8.54
C ASN A 63 12.32 10.89 8.04
N LYS A 64 11.74 10.91 6.84
CA LYS A 64 10.97 12.04 6.32
C LYS A 64 9.49 11.71 6.36
N ASP A 65 8.79 12.38 7.25
CA ASP A 65 7.33 12.45 7.30
C ASP A 65 6.96 13.83 7.83
N ARG A 66 5.70 14.22 7.64
CA ARG A 66 5.16 15.40 8.31
C ARG A 66 5.06 15.17 9.81
N SER A 67 5.02 16.27 10.57
CA SER A 67 4.92 16.23 12.04
C SER A 67 3.65 15.54 12.53
N ASP A 68 2.57 15.59 11.74
CA ASP A 68 1.27 14.96 11.98
C ASP A 68 1.20 13.47 11.59
N LYS A 69 2.33 12.89 11.16
CA LYS A 69 2.47 11.49 10.77
C LYS A 69 1.50 11.05 9.67
N ILE A 70 1.31 11.90 8.66
CA ILE A 70 0.35 11.63 7.58
C ILE A 70 0.65 10.32 6.84
N MET A 71 1.92 9.97 6.62
CA MET A 71 2.25 8.72 5.92
C MET A 71 1.90 7.49 6.75
N LEU A 72 2.10 7.55 8.07
CA LEU A 72 1.66 6.48 8.97
C LEU A 72 0.14 6.26 8.91
N LYS A 73 -0.65 7.35 8.84
CA LYS A 73 -2.10 7.27 8.63
C LYS A 73 -2.43 6.68 7.25
N PHE A 74 -1.68 7.06 6.22
CA PHE A 74 -1.87 6.52 4.87
C PHE A 74 -1.58 5.02 4.80
N TYR A 75 -0.59 4.51 5.56
CA TYR A 75 -0.30 3.08 5.65
C TYR A 75 -1.53 2.30 6.14
N GLU A 76 -2.20 2.80 7.18
CA GLU A 76 -3.45 2.23 7.68
C GLU A 76 -4.57 2.26 6.63
N ILE A 77 -4.75 3.41 5.98
CA ILE A 77 -5.78 3.61 4.95
C ILE A 77 -5.57 2.63 3.79
N TYR A 78 -4.34 2.52 3.28
CA TYR A 78 -3.99 1.62 2.20
C TYR A 78 -4.20 0.15 2.56
N GLU A 79 -3.72 -0.30 3.72
CA GLU A 79 -3.89 -1.70 4.12
C GLU A 79 -5.37 -2.06 4.29
N ASN A 80 -6.18 -1.14 4.81
CA ASN A 80 -7.63 -1.30 4.88
C ASN A 80 -8.28 -1.39 3.49
N ALA A 81 -7.86 -0.56 2.55
CA ALA A 81 -8.34 -0.59 1.17
C ALA A 81 -7.99 -1.93 0.50
N ARG A 82 -6.75 -2.40 0.68
CA ARG A 82 -6.28 -3.67 0.14
C ARG A 82 -7.02 -4.87 0.73
N PHE A 83 -7.27 -4.87 2.04
CA PHE A 83 -8.09 -5.90 2.70
C PHE A 83 -9.49 -5.99 2.10
N LYS A 84 -10.07 -4.85 1.70
CA LYS A 84 -11.36 -4.78 1.01
C LYS A 84 -11.29 -5.10 -0.48
N ASN A 85 -10.14 -5.55 -1.00
CA ASN A 85 -9.87 -5.73 -2.44
C ASN A 85 -10.15 -4.46 -3.28
N THR A 86 -9.90 -3.28 -2.72
CA THR A 86 -9.94 -2.03 -3.49
C THR A 86 -8.84 -2.09 -4.55
N PRO A 87 -9.11 -1.77 -5.83
CA PRO A 87 -8.13 -1.89 -6.93
C PRO A 87 -7.12 -0.73 -6.95
N ILE A 88 -6.51 -0.47 -5.80
CA ILE A 88 -5.47 0.54 -5.60
C ILE A 88 -4.14 -0.16 -5.31
N GLU A 89 -3.06 0.32 -5.89
CA GLU A 89 -1.71 -0.11 -5.52
C GLU A 89 -0.81 1.09 -5.27
N VAL A 90 0.15 0.93 -4.36
CA VAL A 90 1.17 1.95 -4.07
C VAL A 90 2.51 1.44 -4.59
N ILE A 91 3.29 2.32 -5.19
CA ILE A 91 4.66 2.06 -5.60
C ILE A 91 5.56 3.06 -4.87
N ASN A 92 6.42 2.56 -3.99
CA ASN A 92 7.46 3.35 -3.39
C ASN A 92 8.52 3.72 -4.44
N VAL A 93 8.76 5.02 -4.55
CA VAL A 93 9.82 5.64 -5.35
C VAL A 93 10.83 6.24 -4.38
N PRO A 94 11.83 5.45 -3.94
CA PRO A 94 12.76 5.89 -2.91
C PRO A 94 13.72 6.94 -3.46
N LEU A 95 13.80 8.09 -2.78
CA LEU A 95 14.73 9.17 -3.07
C LEU A 95 15.89 9.23 -2.06
N ASP A 96 16.10 8.14 -1.30
CA ASP A 96 17.20 8.00 -0.36
C ASP A 96 18.57 8.04 -1.06
N ASP A 97 19.53 8.73 -0.45
CA ASP A 97 20.87 8.96 -1.03
C ASP A 97 21.72 7.69 -1.14
N ASN A 98 21.35 6.64 -0.40
CA ASN A 98 22.07 5.36 -0.43
C ASN A 98 21.13 4.17 -0.23
N GLN A 99 21.58 3.01 -0.71
CA GLN A 99 20.81 1.76 -0.66
C GLN A 99 20.42 1.34 0.77
N ARG A 100 21.28 1.57 1.77
CA ARG A 100 21.01 1.17 3.14
C ARG A 100 19.84 1.95 3.74
N ASP A 101 19.80 3.25 3.49
CA ASP A 101 18.71 4.11 3.95
C ASP A 101 17.42 3.79 3.21
N MET A 102 17.49 3.54 1.90
CA MET A 102 16.36 3.05 1.11
C MET A 102 15.76 1.76 1.70
N CYS A 103 16.58 0.73 1.93
CA CYS A 103 16.12 -0.53 2.51
C CYS A 103 15.50 -0.30 3.89
N THR A 104 16.17 0.45 4.76
CA THR A 104 15.68 0.74 6.11
C THR A 104 14.37 1.54 6.09
N SER A 105 14.20 2.45 5.14
CA SER A 105 12.97 3.20 4.92
C SER A 105 11.86 2.24 4.50
N TYR A 106 12.10 1.46 3.45
CA TYR A 106 11.13 0.55 2.85
C TYR A 106 10.64 -0.53 3.84
N ASP A 107 11.53 -1.14 4.62
CA ASP A 107 11.19 -2.17 5.63
C ASP A 107 10.17 -1.67 6.68
N HIS A 108 10.07 -0.35 6.89
CA HIS A 108 9.12 0.24 7.82
C HIS A 108 7.77 0.64 7.18
N GLN A 109 7.63 0.62 5.86
CA GLN A 109 6.43 1.04 5.14
C GLN A 109 5.33 -0.03 5.15
N ALA A 110 4.16 0.29 4.58
CA ALA A 110 3.08 -0.67 4.37
C ALA A 110 3.45 -1.73 3.31
N ASN A 111 2.64 -2.79 3.20
CA ASN A 111 2.91 -3.97 2.38
C ASN A 111 2.88 -3.78 0.84
N TRP A 112 3.14 -2.59 0.32
CA TRP A 112 3.22 -2.30 -1.10
C TRP A 112 4.59 -2.62 -1.71
N TYR A 113 4.80 -2.22 -2.97
CA TYR A 113 6.02 -2.52 -3.73
C TYR A 113 6.97 -1.32 -3.80
N THR A 114 8.22 -1.57 -4.22
CA THR A 114 9.24 -0.54 -4.38
C THR A 114 10.00 -0.67 -5.69
N LEU A 115 10.48 0.47 -6.20
CA LEU A 115 11.65 0.52 -7.08
C LEU A 115 12.92 0.30 -6.24
N MET A 116 13.98 -0.19 -6.87
CA MET A 116 15.27 -0.43 -6.20
C MET A 116 16.23 0.74 -6.39
N TYR A 117 17.13 0.90 -5.42
CA TYR A 117 18.18 1.91 -5.47
C TYR A 117 18.97 1.80 -6.78
N GLY A 118 19.19 2.95 -7.43
CA GLY A 118 19.89 3.04 -8.71
C GLY A 118 19.02 2.76 -9.94
N ASP A 119 17.73 2.45 -9.78
CA ASP A 119 16.81 2.35 -10.93
C ASP A 119 16.67 3.74 -11.60
N PRO A 120 17.02 3.89 -12.88
CA PRO A 120 16.95 5.17 -13.58
C PRO A 120 15.55 5.79 -13.59
N LEU A 121 14.51 4.95 -13.49
CA LEU A 121 13.13 5.41 -13.44
C LEU A 121 12.84 6.28 -12.23
N ILE A 122 13.55 6.11 -11.11
CA ILE A 122 13.40 6.95 -9.92
C ILE A 122 13.66 8.42 -10.26
N LEU A 123 14.77 8.70 -10.94
CA LEU A 123 15.13 10.06 -11.35
C LEU A 123 14.18 10.60 -12.42
N TYR A 124 13.76 9.74 -13.34
CA TYR A 124 12.78 10.11 -14.35
C TYR A 124 11.45 10.54 -13.73
N LEU A 125 10.88 9.74 -12.82
CA LEU A 125 9.61 10.04 -12.15
C LEU A 125 9.73 11.29 -11.28
N LYS A 126 10.85 11.45 -10.55
CA LYS A 126 11.12 12.66 -9.76
C LYS A 126 11.06 13.92 -10.63
N TYR A 127 11.68 13.87 -11.81
CA TYR A 127 11.70 15.00 -12.74
C TYR A 127 10.34 15.21 -13.43
N LEU A 128 9.72 14.13 -13.92
CA LEU A 128 8.45 14.18 -14.64
C LEU A 128 7.34 14.86 -13.83
N TYR A 129 7.30 14.60 -12.52
CA TYR A 129 6.29 15.16 -11.62
C TYR A 129 6.79 16.34 -10.78
N ASP A 130 7.95 16.93 -11.12
CA ASP A 130 8.56 18.07 -10.42
C ASP A 130 8.61 17.90 -8.89
N ILE A 131 9.09 16.74 -8.43
CA ILE A 131 9.10 16.39 -7.02
C ILE A 131 10.25 17.11 -6.32
N THR A 132 9.88 18.17 -5.59
CA THR A 132 10.80 19.04 -4.84
C THR A 132 10.86 18.73 -3.34
N ARG A 133 9.87 18.01 -2.79
CA ARG A 133 9.77 17.69 -1.36
C ARG A 133 9.31 16.25 -1.13
N VAL A 134 9.58 15.72 0.05
CA VAL A 134 9.08 14.41 0.52
C VAL A 134 8.57 14.50 1.96
N PRO A 135 7.62 13.65 2.38
CA PRO A 135 6.90 12.67 1.55
C PRO A 135 6.02 13.37 0.50
N HIS A 136 5.80 12.72 -0.65
CA HIS A 136 4.92 13.22 -1.71
C HIS A 136 4.18 12.07 -2.39
N LEU A 137 2.90 12.29 -2.74
CA LEU A 137 2.06 11.30 -3.40
C LEU A 137 1.59 11.85 -4.75
N VAL A 138 1.83 11.10 -5.82
CA VAL A 138 1.22 11.33 -7.14
C VAL A 138 0.28 10.18 -7.43
N VAL A 139 -0.94 10.49 -7.84
CA VAL A 139 -2.01 9.53 -8.08
C VAL A 139 -2.28 9.44 -9.57
N LEU A 140 -2.19 8.23 -10.11
CA LEU A 140 -2.28 7.93 -11.52
C LEU A 140 -3.34 6.86 -11.77
N ARG A 141 -3.88 6.86 -12.98
CA ARG A 141 -4.55 5.72 -13.59
C ARG A 141 -3.54 4.73 -14.15
N THR A 142 -3.97 3.50 -14.40
CA THR A 142 -3.14 2.50 -15.09
C THR A 142 -2.87 2.81 -16.56
N ASP A 143 -3.64 3.71 -17.18
CA ASP A 143 -3.35 4.27 -18.51
C ASP A 143 -2.27 5.36 -18.49
N GLY A 144 -1.80 5.75 -17.29
CA GLY A 144 -0.80 6.80 -17.08
C GLY A 144 -1.38 8.21 -16.91
N SER A 145 -2.68 8.40 -17.02
CA SER A 145 -3.31 9.70 -16.77
C SER A 145 -3.22 10.10 -15.29
N ILE A 146 -3.01 11.39 -15.06
CA ILE A 146 -2.86 11.95 -13.72
C ILE A 146 -4.25 12.20 -13.12
N VAL A 147 -4.47 11.66 -11.92
CA VAL A 147 -5.67 11.92 -11.11
C VAL A 147 -5.39 13.03 -10.10
N SER A 148 -4.22 13.01 -9.46
CA SER A 148 -3.81 14.04 -8.51
C SER A 148 -2.28 14.15 -8.49
N THR A 149 -1.76 15.38 -8.52
CA THR A 149 -0.34 15.64 -8.34
C THR A 149 0.05 15.86 -6.89
N ASP A 150 -0.91 15.99 -5.96
CA ASP A 150 -0.67 16.19 -4.52
C ASP A 150 -1.66 15.35 -3.69
N GLY A 151 -1.44 14.04 -3.69
CA GLY A 151 -2.26 13.12 -2.91
C GLY A 151 -2.17 13.33 -1.39
N ILE A 152 -1.15 14.06 -0.89
CA ILE A 152 -1.08 14.42 0.53
C ILE A 152 -2.15 15.46 0.88
N ALA A 153 -2.35 16.47 0.02
CA ALA A 153 -3.43 17.44 0.20
C ALA A 153 -4.82 16.77 0.16
N ASP A 154 -5.00 15.78 -0.72
CA ASP A 154 -6.23 14.99 -0.78
C ASP A 154 -6.47 14.21 0.52
N LEU A 155 -5.42 13.61 1.09
CA LEU A 155 -5.48 12.90 2.38
C LEU A 155 -5.77 13.85 3.54
N ASP A 156 -5.21 15.06 3.56
CA ASP A 156 -5.53 16.07 4.58
C ASP A 156 -7.01 16.46 4.53
N THR A 157 -7.54 16.65 3.32
CA THR A 157 -8.89 17.15 3.10
C THR A 157 -9.94 16.06 3.33
N HIS A 158 -9.68 14.84 2.87
CA HIS A 158 -10.67 13.77 2.79
C HIS A 158 -10.34 12.53 3.64
N GLY A 159 -9.14 12.44 4.20
CA GLY A 159 -8.68 11.26 4.95
C GLY A 159 -8.82 9.99 4.12
N ALA A 160 -9.42 8.95 4.71
CA ALA A 160 -9.66 7.68 4.03
C ALA A 160 -10.56 7.79 2.78
N ASN A 161 -11.40 8.84 2.69
CA ASN A 161 -12.28 9.03 1.55
C ASN A 161 -11.54 9.48 0.29
N ALA A 162 -10.28 9.95 0.40
CA ALA A 162 -9.44 10.29 -0.74
C ALA A 162 -9.30 9.12 -1.73
N ILE A 163 -9.18 7.89 -1.22
CA ILE A 163 -9.11 6.69 -2.07
C ILE A 163 -10.32 6.60 -3.01
N GLY A 164 -11.53 6.86 -2.50
CA GLY A 164 -12.74 6.83 -3.32
C GLY A 164 -12.74 7.89 -4.41
N ALA A 165 -12.24 9.09 -4.10
CA ALA A 165 -12.11 10.19 -5.07
C ALA A 165 -11.06 9.89 -6.15
N TRP A 166 -10.04 9.09 -5.83
CA TRP A 166 -9.02 8.70 -6.79
C TRP A 166 -9.46 7.61 -7.77
N MET A 167 -10.41 6.75 -7.38
CA MET A 167 -10.88 5.62 -8.21
C MET A 167 -11.67 6.07 -9.44
N SER A 168 -11.77 5.19 -10.45
CA SER A 168 -12.57 5.46 -11.66
C SER A 168 -14.00 5.03 -11.38
N ILE A 169 -14.89 5.47 -12.27
CA ILE A 169 -16.26 4.97 -12.31
C ILE A 169 -16.26 3.44 -12.53
N ASP A 170 -15.29 2.91 -13.26
CA ASP A 170 -15.17 1.49 -13.62
C ASP A 170 -14.44 0.64 -12.56
N ALA A 171 -13.84 1.26 -11.54
CA ALA A 171 -13.07 0.56 -10.51
C ALA A 171 -13.88 -0.53 -9.80
N ALA A 172 -15.18 -0.31 -9.60
CA ALA A 172 -16.08 -1.28 -8.98
C ALA A 172 -16.27 -2.56 -9.82
N ALA A 173 -16.03 -2.50 -11.13
CA ALA A 173 -16.14 -3.63 -12.05
C ALA A 173 -14.88 -4.51 -12.07
N ILE A 174 -13.75 -4.01 -11.55
CA ILE A 174 -12.48 -4.75 -11.52
C ILE A 174 -12.57 -5.90 -10.52
N LYS A 175 -12.84 -7.10 -11.04
CA LYS A 175 -12.87 -8.34 -10.28
C LYS A 175 -11.53 -9.03 -10.35
N CYS A 176 -10.62 -8.68 -9.44
CA CYS A 176 -9.40 -9.44 -9.23
C CYS A 176 -9.31 -9.95 -7.80
N ASN A 177 -9.00 -11.23 -7.64
CA ASN A 177 -8.66 -11.80 -6.34
C ASN A 177 -7.20 -11.44 -6.01
N GLN A 178 -6.96 -10.13 -5.84
CA GLN A 178 -5.69 -9.49 -5.52
C GLN A 178 -4.98 -10.27 -4.42
N LEU A 179 -5.66 -10.47 -3.28
CA LEU A 179 -5.13 -11.20 -2.13
C LEU A 179 -4.65 -12.61 -2.48
N ARG A 180 -5.36 -13.36 -3.33
CA ARG A 180 -4.93 -14.69 -3.78
C ARG A 180 -3.74 -14.66 -4.74
N LYS A 181 -3.66 -13.68 -5.65
CA LYS A 181 -2.48 -13.53 -6.53
C LYS A 181 -1.23 -13.18 -5.69
N ILE A 182 -1.41 -12.27 -4.73
CA ILE A 182 -0.41 -11.81 -3.77
C ILE A 182 0.07 -12.99 -2.92
N SER A 183 -0.83 -13.74 -2.28
CA SER A 183 -0.46 -14.86 -1.41
C SER A 183 0.37 -15.96 -2.09
N ARG A 184 0.36 -16.06 -3.42
CA ARG A 184 1.20 -17.03 -4.17
C ARG A 184 2.63 -16.56 -4.38
N MET A 185 2.86 -15.25 -4.45
CA MET A 185 4.20 -14.67 -4.67
C MET A 185 4.95 -14.36 -3.38
N HIS A 186 4.20 -14.39 -2.30
CA HIS A 186 4.65 -14.08 -0.98
C HIS A 186 4.54 -15.36 -0.16
N SER A 187 5.65 -15.86 0.38
CA SER A 187 5.58 -17.05 1.25
C SER A 187 4.67 -16.78 2.45
N ASN A 188 4.34 -17.83 3.20
CA ASN A 188 3.63 -17.77 4.49
C ASN A 188 4.30 -16.87 5.55
N ASN A 189 5.50 -16.35 5.24
CA ASN A 189 6.25 -15.36 6.02
C ASN A 189 6.12 -13.95 5.42
N TRP A 190 5.04 -13.68 4.70
CA TRP A 190 4.50 -12.33 4.76
C TRP A 190 4.33 -12.01 6.22
N MET A 191 4.94 -10.91 6.65
CA MET A 191 4.50 -10.28 7.86
C MET A 191 2.99 -10.05 7.67
N TYR A 192 2.20 -10.95 8.30
CA TYR A 192 0.78 -10.84 8.60
C TYR A 192 -0.29 -11.47 7.68
N LEU A 193 0.01 -12.55 6.95
CA LEU A 193 -1.00 -13.57 6.62
C LEU A 193 -0.59 -14.90 7.24
N THR A 194 -1.14 -15.25 8.40
CA THR A 194 -1.01 -16.64 8.87
C THR A 194 -2.05 -17.48 8.15
N GLU A 195 -1.61 -18.57 7.52
CA GLU A 195 -2.51 -19.68 7.21
C GLU A 195 -3.08 -20.20 8.53
N CYS A 196 -4.37 -19.95 8.78
CA CYS A 196 -5.15 -20.76 9.71
C CYS A 196 -5.96 -21.76 8.88
N GLY A 197 -5.87 -23.02 9.27
CA GLY A 197 -6.11 -24.17 8.40
C GLY A 197 -7.57 -24.52 8.14
N GLY A 198 -7.74 -25.59 7.33
CA GLY A 198 -9.03 -26.19 7.01
C GLY A 198 -9.64 -25.63 5.73
N LYS A 199 -10.29 -26.51 4.95
CA LYS A 199 -10.81 -26.22 3.59
C LYS A 199 -11.88 -25.11 3.53
N ASP A 200 -12.39 -24.61 4.65
CA ASP A 200 -13.56 -23.73 4.71
C ASP A 200 -13.39 -22.44 5.54
N GLU A 201 -12.19 -22.10 6.06
CA GLU A 201 -11.97 -20.84 6.80
C GLU A 201 -11.33 -19.73 5.93
N LYS A 202 -11.91 -18.52 5.99
CA LYS A 202 -11.44 -17.34 5.22
C LYS A 202 -10.14 -16.80 5.82
N ALA A 203 -9.18 -16.46 4.96
CA ALA A 203 -7.92 -15.83 5.33
C ALA A 203 -8.13 -14.62 6.27
N VAL A 204 -7.51 -14.66 7.45
CA VAL A 204 -7.52 -13.55 8.40
C VAL A 204 -6.21 -12.79 8.27
N TYR A 205 -6.29 -11.60 7.68
CA TYR A 205 -5.19 -10.66 7.53
C TYR A 205 -4.92 -9.97 8.88
N PHE A 206 -3.75 -10.24 9.48
CA PHE A 206 -3.28 -9.45 10.62
C PHE A 206 -2.58 -8.19 10.07
N ARG A 207 -2.59 -7.11 10.83
CA ARG A 207 -2.44 -5.76 10.30
C ARG A 207 -1.31 -5.06 11.05
N LYS A 208 -0.29 -4.53 10.36
CA LYS A 208 0.72 -3.67 11.00
C LYS A 208 0.13 -2.31 11.30
N PHE A 209 -0.71 -1.79 10.39
CA PHE A 209 -1.27 -0.45 10.50
C PHE A 209 -2.79 -0.42 10.52
N SER A 210 -3.48 -1.48 10.09
CA SER A 210 -4.93 -1.44 9.99
C SER A 210 -5.66 -1.92 11.27
N VAL A 211 -6.71 -1.21 11.68
CA VAL A 211 -7.59 -1.61 12.80
C VAL A 211 -8.86 -2.27 12.26
N ALA A 212 -9.21 -3.47 12.71
CA ALA A 212 -10.51 -4.06 12.36
C ALA A 212 -11.63 -3.14 12.88
N PRO A 213 -12.71 -2.89 12.11
CA PRO A 213 -13.83 -2.12 12.65
C PRO A 213 -14.27 -2.79 13.95
N ALA A 214 -14.25 -2.04 15.05
CA ALA A 214 -14.82 -2.55 16.28
C ALA A 214 -16.26 -2.94 15.94
N LEU A 215 -16.59 -4.23 16.07
CA LEU A 215 -17.97 -4.64 16.19
C LEU A 215 -18.48 -3.90 17.42
N HIS A 216 -19.12 -2.74 17.22
CA HIS A 216 -19.93 -2.18 18.28
C HIS A 216 -20.89 -3.32 18.66
N PRO A 217 -20.88 -3.78 19.92
CA PRO A 217 -21.91 -4.70 20.35
C PRO A 217 -23.20 -3.90 20.19
N VAL A 218 -24.00 -4.27 19.19
CA VAL A 218 -25.42 -3.94 19.20
C VAL A 218 -25.93 -4.66 20.44
N MET A 219 -26.01 -3.94 21.55
CA MET A 219 -26.69 -4.39 22.74
C MET A 219 -28.17 -4.47 22.39
N THR A 220 -28.59 -5.58 21.79
CA THR A 220 -29.99 -5.99 21.84
C THR A 220 -30.32 -6.26 23.30
N SER A 221 -31.47 -5.74 23.73
CA SER A 221 -31.93 -5.65 25.12
C SER A 221 -32.09 -6.99 25.86
N LEU A 222 -31.79 -8.12 25.23
CA LEU A 222 -31.82 -9.46 25.82
C LEU A 222 -30.55 -9.81 26.63
N GLY A 223 -29.47 -9.02 26.50
CA GLY A 223 -28.19 -9.29 27.18
C GLY A 223 -28.14 -8.97 28.68
N ARG A 224 -29.14 -8.29 29.26
CA ARG A 224 -29.11 -7.90 30.69
C ARG A 224 -29.39 -9.06 31.66
N SER A 225 -29.99 -10.16 31.21
CA SER A 225 -30.41 -11.24 32.12
C SER A 225 -29.29 -12.24 32.45
N ILE A 226 -28.28 -12.40 31.59
CA ILE A 226 -27.22 -13.41 31.79
C ILE A 226 -26.10 -12.90 32.71
N GLN A 227 -25.81 -11.59 32.71
CA GLN A 227 -24.82 -11.02 33.63
C GLN A 227 -25.33 -10.98 35.08
N LYS A 228 -26.63 -10.74 35.30
CA LYS A 228 -27.23 -10.72 36.64
C LYS A 228 -27.28 -12.12 37.29
N LEU A 229 -27.36 -13.18 36.48
CA LEU A 229 -27.26 -14.56 36.95
C LEU A 229 -25.82 -14.97 37.26
N ARG A 230 -24.81 -14.51 36.51
CA ARG A 230 -23.40 -14.82 36.81
C ARG A 230 -22.86 -14.12 38.06
N SER A 231 -23.36 -12.93 38.41
CA SER A 231 -22.96 -12.23 39.64
C SER A 231 -23.50 -12.89 40.92
N ASN A 232 -24.71 -13.47 40.88
CA ASN A 232 -25.29 -14.14 42.04
C ASN A 232 -24.64 -15.50 42.37
N TRP A 233 -24.08 -16.20 41.37
CA TRP A 233 -23.40 -17.48 41.62
C TRP A 233 -22.02 -17.32 42.27
N ARG A 234 -21.32 -16.19 42.06
CA ARG A 234 -20.00 -15.93 42.67
C ARG A 234 -20.07 -15.50 44.13
N SER A 235 -21.16 -14.89 44.59
CA SER A 235 -21.33 -14.52 46.01
C SER A 235 -21.72 -15.71 46.90
N MET A 236 -22.21 -16.82 46.33
CA MET A 236 -22.65 -18.00 47.08
C MET A 236 -21.55 -19.05 47.34
N ILE A 237 -20.39 -18.98 46.66
CA ILE A 237 -19.35 -20.03 46.76
C ILE A 237 -18.13 -19.60 47.61
N LEU A 238 -17.95 -18.32 47.92
CA LEU A 238 -16.77 -17.82 48.66
C LEU A 238 -17.08 -17.22 50.04
N GLY A 239 -18.26 -17.49 50.59
CA GLY A 239 -18.65 -17.05 51.93
C GLY A 239 -19.05 -18.21 52.83
N ASN A 240 -18.08 -19.02 53.26
CA ASN A 240 -18.08 -19.70 54.57
C ASN A 240 -16.83 -20.57 54.74
N SER A 241 -15.86 -20.04 55.48
CA SER A 241 -14.92 -20.83 56.29
C SER A 241 -14.24 -19.86 57.26
N SER A 242 -14.82 -19.77 58.47
CA SER A 242 -14.10 -19.41 59.69
C SER A 242 -13.04 -20.46 60.00
#